data_AF-A0A7S2V9E3-F1
#
_entry.id   AF-A0A7S2V9E3-F1
#
_cell.length_a   1.000
_cell.length_b   1.000
_cell.length_c   1.000
_cell.angle_alpha   90.00
_cell.angle_beta   90.00
_cell.angle_gamma   90.00
#
_symmetry.space_group_name_H-M   'P 1'
#
loop_
_entity.id
_entity.type
_entity.pdbx_description
1 polymer ?
#
loop_
_entity_poly.entity_id
_entity_poly.type
_entity_poly.pdbx_seq_one_letter_code
_entity_poly.pdbx_strand_id
1 'polypeptide(L)'
;MCRAASGDCDLPEFCDGQSADCPTDSFQPSGHVCRESGGPCDIEETCSGTDATCPMDAVHANGSLCRAKCCTYDEPDTCDGISKECPVSLDHITLSFEKFWNGGLTPVEVIE
;
A
#
# COMPACT_ATOMS: atom_id res chain seq x y z
N MET A 1 28.56 -19.32 -8.80
CA MET A 1 28.01 -18.01 -8.40
C MET A 1 29.18 -17.15 -8.03
N CYS A 2 29.29 -15.99 -8.67
CA CYS A 2 30.44 -15.09 -8.55
C CYS A 2 30.16 -13.99 -7.53
N ARG A 3 28.95 -13.42 -7.57
CA ARG A 3 28.43 -12.47 -6.58
C ARG A 3 27.00 -12.89 -6.22
N ALA A 4 26.64 -12.76 -4.95
CA ALA A 4 25.26 -12.92 -4.51
C ALA A 4 24.51 -11.60 -4.70
N ALA A 5 23.18 -11.66 -4.83
CA ALA A 5 22.35 -10.47 -4.81
C ALA A 5 22.56 -9.69 -3.49
N SER A 6 22.70 -8.37 -3.59
CA SER A 6 22.95 -7.45 -2.48
C SER A 6 21.67 -6.76 -1.96
N GLY A 7 20.52 -6.98 -2.59
CA GLY A 7 19.22 -6.42 -2.19
C GLY A 7 18.09 -6.98 -3.03
N ASP A 8 16.85 -6.58 -2.72
CA ASP A 8 15.65 -7.12 -3.36
C ASP A 8 15.56 -6.81 -4.87
N CYS A 9 16.26 -5.76 -5.32
CA CYS A 9 16.32 -5.34 -6.72
C CYS A 9 17.59 -5.80 -7.44
N ASP A 10 18.41 -6.65 -6.81
CA ASP A 10 19.68 -7.13 -7.37
C ASP A 10 19.57 -8.58 -7.82
N LEU A 11 20.20 -8.92 -8.94
CA LEU A 11 20.32 -10.31 -9.38
C LEU A 11 21.68 -10.87 -9.00
N PRO A 12 21.80 -12.18 -8.73
CA PRO A 12 23.09 -12.81 -8.54
C PRO A 12 23.83 -13.00 -9.87
N GLU A 13 25.13 -12.73 -9.88
CA GLU A 13 25.99 -12.94 -11.03
C GLU A 13 26.67 -14.31 -10.99
N PHE A 14 26.80 -14.91 -12.17
CA PHE A 14 27.51 -16.16 -12.37
C PHE A 14 28.65 -15.93 -13.36
N CYS A 15 29.76 -16.62 -13.15
CA CYS A 15 30.88 -16.58 -14.09
C CYS A 15 30.40 -17.10 -15.46
N ASP A 16 30.82 -16.43 -16.52
CA ASP A 16 30.58 -16.86 -17.90
C ASP A 16 31.55 -17.95 -18.38
N GLY A 17 32.57 -18.26 -17.57
CA GLY A 17 33.63 -19.23 -17.88
C GLY A 17 34.74 -18.67 -18.79
N GLN A 18 34.69 -17.38 -19.13
CA GLN A 18 35.63 -16.73 -20.05
C GLN A 18 36.67 -15.89 -19.31
N SER A 19 36.34 -15.37 -18.12
CA SER A 19 37.23 -14.60 -17.25
C SER A 19 37.21 -15.11 -15.80
N ALA A 20 38.23 -14.72 -15.02
CA ALA A 20 38.22 -14.86 -13.56
C ALA A 20 37.39 -13.76 -12.88
N ASP A 21 37.13 -12.65 -13.57
CA ASP A 21 36.30 -11.54 -13.08
C ASP A 21 34.82 -11.87 -13.20
N CYS A 22 34.00 -11.38 -12.26
CA CYS A 22 32.55 -11.45 -12.39
C CYS A 22 32.06 -10.52 -13.51
N PRO A 23 30.96 -10.87 -14.22
CA PRO A 23 30.31 -9.92 -15.10
C PRO A 23 29.81 -8.70 -14.32
N THR A 24 29.48 -7.63 -15.04
CA THR A 24 28.87 -6.42 -14.45
C THR A 24 27.54 -6.72 -13.79
N ASP A 25 27.24 -5.97 -12.72
CA ASP A 25 26.00 -6.08 -11.96
C ASP A 25 24.77 -6.04 -12.86
N SER A 26 23.86 -6.98 -12.60
CA SER A 26 22.57 -7.09 -13.25
C SER A 26 21.47 -6.86 -12.22
N PHE A 27 20.51 -5.99 -12.56
CA PHE A 27 19.41 -5.63 -11.66
C PHE A 27 18.09 -6.23 -12.14
N GLN A 28 17.14 -6.34 -11.22
CA GLN A 28 15.74 -6.59 -11.56
C GLN A 28 15.24 -5.50 -12.52
N PRO A 29 14.33 -5.82 -13.46
CA PRO A 29 13.84 -4.84 -14.42
C PRO A 29 13.08 -3.70 -13.73
N SER A 30 13.04 -2.54 -14.40
CA SER A 30 12.23 -1.41 -13.96
C SER A 30 10.76 -1.80 -13.82
N GLY A 31 10.15 -1.49 -12.68
CA GLY A 31 8.77 -1.88 -12.38
C GLY A 31 8.61 -3.26 -11.73
N HIS A 32 9.70 -3.99 -11.46
CA HIS A 32 9.61 -5.19 -10.62
C HIS A 32 9.22 -4.80 -9.20
N VAL A 33 8.12 -5.36 -8.68
CA VAL A 33 7.65 -5.10 -7.31
C VAL A 33 8.62 -5.72 -6.33
N CYS A 34 9.29 -4.87 -5.55
CA CYS A 34 10.20 -5.29 -4.48
C CYS A 34 9.54 -5.21 -3.10
N ARG A 35 8.47 -4.41 -2.96
CA ARG A 35 7.59 -4.44 -1.80
C ARG A 35 6.15 -4.18 -2.22
N GLU A 36 5.29 -5.16 -1.94
CA GLU A 36 3.84 -5.05 -2.10
C GLU A 36 3.25 -3.97 -1.18
N SER A 37 2.15 -3.36 -1.62
CA SER A 37 1.36 -2.46 -0.78
C SER A 37 0.70 -3.23 0.38
N GLY A 38 0.86 -2.72 1.59
CA GLY A 38 0.28 -3.25 2.83
C GLY A 38 -1.12 -2.71 3.14
N GLY A 39 -1.65 -1.80 2.33
CA GLY A 39 -2.98 -1.23 2.54
C GLY A 39 -3.31 -0.09 1.56
N PRO A 40 -4.56 0.41 1.57
CA PRO A 40 -5.01 1.39 0.57
C PRO A 40 -4.27 2.73 0.59
N CYS A 41 -3.56 3.05 1.68
CA CYS A 41 -2.74 4.25 1.82
C CYS A 41 -1.24 3.98 1.72
N ASP A 42 -0.84 2.76 1.39
CA ASP A 42 0.55 2.34 1.25
C ASP A 42 0.93 2.26 -0.23
N ILE A 43 2.07 2.86 -0.61
CA ILE A 43 2.55 2.82 -1.99
C ILE A 43 3.24 1.47 -2.22
N GLU A 44 3.12 0.91 -3.41
CA GLU A 44 3.93 -0.24 -3.82
C GLU A 44 5.30 0.27 -4.30
N GLU A 45 6.40 -0.27 -3.78
CA GLU A 45 7.73 0.06 -4.28
C GLU A 45 8.19 -0.91 -5.34
N THR A 46 8.74 -0.33 -6.40
CA THR A 46 9.26 -1.05 -7.55
C THR A 46 10.73 -0.71 -7.77
N CYS A 47 11.47 -1.68 -8.28
CA CYS A 47 12.86 -1.52 -8.66
C CYS A 47 12.99 -0.49 -9.79
N SER A 48 14.04 0.32 -9.73
CA SER A 48 14.36 1.32 -10.76
C SER A 48 14.84 0.68 -12.07
N GLY A 49 15.43 -0.52 -11.98
CA GLY A 49 16.18 -1.14 -13.08
C GLY A 49 17.68 -0.86 -13.04
N THR A 50 18.14 -0.04 -12.10
CA THR A 50 19.53 0.44 -12.05
C THR A 50 20.16 0.36 -10.66
N ASP A 51 19.40 0.02 -9.64
CA ASP A 51 19.84 0.00 -8.24
C ASP A 51 19.52 -1.35 -7.59
N ALA A 52 20.43 -1.82 -6.74
CA ALA A 52 20.30 -3.09 -6.01
C ALA A 52 19.22 -3.04 -4.91
N THR A 53 18.95 -1.85 -4.37
CA THR A 53 18.06 -1.66 -3.21
C THR A 53 16.66 -1.28 -3.64
N CYS A 54 15.65 -1.89 -3.02
CA CYS A 54 14.28 -1.39 -3.11
C CYS A 54 14.21 0.05 -2.56
N PRO A 55 13.43 0.96 -3.18
CA PRO A 55 13.19 2.28 -2.61
C PRO A 55 12.65 2.22 -1.18
N MET A 56 12.79 3.31 -0.43
CA MET A 56 12.23 3.37 0.93
C MET A 56 10.70 3.29 0.90
N ASP A 57 10.17 2.58 1.88
CA ASP A 57 8.73 2.44 2.14
C ASP A 57 8.03 3.81 2.23
N ALA A 58 7.08 4.04 1.33
CA ALA A 58 6.34 5.28 1.23
C ALA A 58 4.83 5.07 1.37
N VAL A 59 4.17 6.06 1.95
CA VAL A 59 2.70 6.13 2.02
C VAL A 59 2.17 7.21 1.09
N HIS A 60 0.93 7.07 0.67
CA HIS A 60 0.23 8.09 -0.09
C HIS A 60 0.13 9.38 0.74
N ALA A 61 0.25 10.53 0.07
CA ALA A 61 0.21 11.83 0.71
C ALA A 61 -1.12 12.09 1.45
N ASN A 62 -1.07 12.94 2.48
CA ASN A 62 -2.26 13.39 3.19
C ASN A 62 -3.33 13.92 2.22
N GLY A 63 -4.58 13.48 2.39
CA GLY A 63 -5.70 13.82 1.53
C GLY A 63 -5.87 12.94 0.30
N SER A 64 -4.98 11.96 0.05
CA SER A 64 -5.17 10.99 -1.03
C SER A 64 -6.40 10.13 -0.78
N LEU A 65 -7.31 10.04 -1.75
CA LEU A 65 -8.54 9.27 -1.63
C LEU A 65 -8.25 7.77 -1.54
N CYS A 66 -8.59 7.14 -0.42
CA CYS A 66 -8.38 5.71 -0.21
C CYS A 66 -9.68 4.90 -0.18
N ARG A 67 -10.81 5.54 0.13
CA ARG A 67 -12.15 4.98 -0.05
C ARG A 67 -13.07 6.04 -0.62
N ALA A 68 -13.65 5.77 -1.78
CA ALA A 68 -14.71 6.62 -2.31
C ALA A 68 -15.96 6.56 -1.42
N LYS A 69 -16.68 7.68 -1.34
CA LYS A 69 -18.00 7.77 -0.74
C LYS A 69 -18.96 6.76 -1.41
N CYS A 70 -19.63 5.93 -0.62
CA CYS A 70 -20.57 4.93 -1.16
C CYS A 70 -22.00 5.45 -1.31
N CYS A 71 -22.45 6.39 -0.47
CA CYS A 71 -23.84 6.87 -0.43
C CYS A 71 -23.99 8.27 0.16
N THR A 72 -25.20 8.85 0.20
CA THR A 72 -25.44 10.26 0.57
C THR A 72 -24.95 10.66 1.96
N TYR A 73 -24.87 9.73 2.91
CA TYR A 73 -24.47 9.96 4.31
C TYR A 73 -23.12 9.34 4.67
N ASP A 74 -22.30 9.05 3.68
CA ASP A 74 -20.92 8.61 3.85
C ASP A 74 -19.99 9.72 3.38
N GLU A 75 -18.83 9.90 3.99
CA GLU A 75 -17.81 10.81 3.48
C GLU A 75 -16.62 9.98 2.99
N PRO A 76 -15.92 10.44 1.94
CA PRO A 76 -14.75 9.71 1.46
C PRO A 76 -13.69 9.65 2.55
N ASP A 77 -13.03 8.50 2.67
CA ASP A 77 -11.85 8.40 3.53
C ASP A 77 -10.61 8.82 2.72
N THR A 78 -9.72 9.53 3.39
CA THR A 78 -8.46 9.97 2.81
C THR A 78 -7.30 9.57 3.70
N CYS A 79 -6.16 9.30 3.09
CA CYS A 79 -4.93 9.00 3.80
C CYS A 79 -4.49 10.19 4.66
N ASP A 80 -3.92 9.90 5.81
CA ASP A 80 -3.35 10.92 6.71
C ASP A 80 -1.89 11.28 6.35
N GLY A 81 -1.28 10.55 5.41
CA GLY A 81 0.13 10.70 5.03
C GLY A 81 1.10 9.99 5.98
N ILE A 82 0.61 9.12 6.85
CA ILE A 82 1.40 8.40 7.86
C ILE A 82 1.02 6.92 7.90
N SER A 83 -0.28 6.62 7.96
CA SER A 83 -0.85 5.28 8.05
C SER A 83 -0.89 4.58 6.68
N LYS A 84 -0.65 3.26 6.70
CA LYS A 84 -0.83 2.37 5.53
C LYS A 84 -2.30 1.98 5.34
N GLU A 85 -3.05 1.97 6.43
CA GLU A 85 -4.48 1.72 6.42
C GLU A 85 -5.26 2.99 6.06
N CYS A 86 -6.39 2.79 5.38
CA CYS A 86 -7.35 3.85 5.13
C CYS A 86 -8.14 4.12 6.44
N PRO A 87 -8.05 5.32 7.02
CA PRO A 87 -8.74 5.62 8.27
C PRO A 87 -10.24 5.61 8.03
N VAL A 88 -10.98 4.79 8.78
CA VAL A 88 -12.45 4.80 8.69
C VAL A 88 -13.01 6.03 9.40
N SER A 89 -13.83 6.81 8.70
CA SER A 89 -14.65 7.84 9.36
C SER A 89 -15.54 7.21 10.45
N LEU A 90 -15.65 7.88 11.59
CA LEU A 90 -16.47 7.40 12.72
C LEU A 90 -17.96 7.23 12.35
N ASP A 91 -18.42 7.92 11.30
CA ASP A 91 -19.78 7.84 10.76
C ASP A 91 -20.13 6.44 10.23
N HIS A 92 -19.12 5.64 9.88
CA HIS A 92 -19.27 4.26 9.43
C HIS A 92 -19.54 3.27 10.58
N ILE A 93 -19.17 3.61 11.82
CA ILE A 93 -19.44 2.78 13.00
C ILE A 93 -20.92 2.89 13.41
N THR A 94 -21.54 4.06 13.23
CA THR A 94 -22.94 4.32 13.60
C THR A 94 -23.96 3.67 12.68
N LEU A 95 -23.67 3.50 11.38
CA LEU A 95 -24.60 2.86 10.43
C LEU A 95 -24.62 1.33 10.51
N SER A 96 -23.62 0.72 11.15
CA SER A 96 -23.59 -0.73 11.39
C SER A 96 -24.48 -1.16 12.57
N PHE A 97 -24.87 -0.24 13.47
CA PHE A 97 -25.79 -0.57 14.57
C PHE A 97 -27.27 -0.43 14.16
N GLU A 98 -27.61 0.51 13.27
CA GLU A 98 -29.01 0.75 12.88
C GLU A 98 -29.56 -0.28 11.87
N LYS A 99 -28.71 -0.89 11.04
CA LYS A 99 -29.18 -1.85 10.01
C LYS A 99 -29.30 -3.30 10.48
N PHE A 100 -28.91 -3.62 11.73
CA PHE A 100 -29.11 -4.95 12.32
C PHE A 100 -30.38 -5.09 13.16
N TRP A 101 -31.07 -4.00 13.52
CA TRP A 101 -32.39 -4.08 14.14
C TRP A 101 -33.51 -4.07 13.09
N ASN A 102 -33.68 -5.22 12.45
CA ASN A 102 -35.00 -5.64 11.97
C ASN A 102 -35.93 -5.72 13.19
N GLY A 103 -36.69 -4.66 13.47
CA GLY A 103 -37.86 -4.72 14.36
C GLY A 103 -37.82 -3.77 15.55
N GLY A 104 -38.46 -2.61 15.36
CA GLY A 104 -39.25 -1.96 16.41
C GLY A 104 -38.51 -1.20 17.49
N LEU A 105 -38.21 0.07 17.23
CA LEU A 105 -38.24 1.12 18.27
C LEU A 105 -38.92 2.35 17.67
N THR A 106 -39.99 2.80 18.32
CA THR A 106 -40.73 4.02 17.96
C THR A 106 -39.87 5.26 18.23
N PRO A 107 -40.07 6.37 17.50
CA PRO A 107 -39.29 7.59 17.73
C PRO A 107 -39.54 8.08 19.16
N VAL A 108 -38.50 8.06 20.00
CA VAL A 108 -38.48 8.84 21.23
C VAL A 108 -38.01 10.24 20.83
N GLU A 109 -38.98 11.15 20.77
CA GLU A 109 -38.89 12.59 20.98
C GLU A 109 -37.53 13.27 20.70
N VAL A 110 -37.43 13.89 19.52
CA VAL A 110 -36.62 15.10 19.38
C VAL A 110 -37.37 16.21 20.10
N ILE A 111 -36.76 16.71 21.17
CA ILE A 111 -37.26 17.84 21.95
C ILE A 111 -37.08 19.12 21.11
N GLU A 112 -38.23 19.75 20.81
CA GLU A 112 -38.54 21.06 20.18
C GLU A 112 -37.93 21.41 18.80
#